data_AF-A0A971FNL3-F1
#
_entry.id   AF-A0A971FNL3-F1
#
_cell.length_a   1.000
_cell.length_b   1.000
_cell.length_c   1.000
_cell.angle_alpha   90.00
_cell.angle_beta   90.00
_cell.angle_gamma   90.00
#
_symmetry.space_group_name_H-M   'P 1'
#
loop_
_entity.id
_entity.type
_entity.pdbx_description
1 polymer ?
#
loop_
_entity_poly.entity_id
_entity_poly.type
_entity_poly.pdbx_seq_one_letter_code
_entity_poly.pdbx_strand_id
1 'polypeptide(L)'
;MDISQYTGIRIADVLSGRFRDVYKACWDYMHCAFGENVEFERVSRQILLCRETEAYLYQEPDQPVRYVFRSRPVLEQVVGEVTAKACNDRERVLAILRFVRDLYLKVDGEDYFYGGTEEDLIKKGEWFCERVSRLMVALCEVAGYHGRIVFHVTAGHLTSEIFFDGRWAYIDPRCGLFYVNDANQFLSVRDVMQNREVIYQQPKWVEAYHSPYWSYAFRQHRNYHFCLNPSEIQCYGPYSLMDYDQYHFNWRSRRKALIDCETIHNKYVELGKMALIE
;
A
#
# COMPACT_ATOMS: atom_id res chain seq x y z
N MET A 1 14.32 -19.63 6.88
CA MET A 1 15.27 -18.58 6.46
C MET A 1 15.20 -17.47 7.49
N ASP A 2 16.33 -17.01 8.02
CA ASP A 2 16.34 -15.84 8.91
C ASP A 2 16.29 -14.57 8.05
N ILE A 3 15.15 -13.88 8.07
CA ILE A 3 14.92 -12.64 7.32
C ILE A 3 15.08 -11.38 8.20
N SER A 4 15.47 -11.53 9.47
CA SER A 4 15.43 -10.46 10.45
C SER A 4 16.24 -9.23 10.03
N GLN A 5 17.39 -9.40 9.38
CA GLN A 5 18.23 -8.31 8.88
C GLN A 5 17.57 -7.50 7.74
N TYR A 6 16.57 -8.08 7.06
CA TYR A 6 15.80 -7.43 5.99
C TYR A 6 14.47 -6.86 6.49
N THR A 7 14.32 -6.65 7.80
CA THR A 7 13.07 -6.18 8.41
C THR A 7 13.26 -4.88 9.19
N GLY A 8 12.29 -3.96 9.06
CA GLY A 8 12.23 -2.74 9.86
C GLY A 8 13.47 -1.87 9.70
N ILE A 9 13.99 -1.29 10.80
CA ILE A 9 15.15 -0.38 10.71
C ILE A 9 16.42 -1.08 10.21
N ARG A 10 16.56 -2.40 10.41
CA ARG A 10 17.73 -3.17 9.99
C ARG A 10 17.89 -3.24 8.47
N ILE A 11 16.83 -2.95 7.71
CA ILE A 11 16.93 -2.76 6.26
C ILE A 11 17.99 -1.70 5.91
N ALA A 12 18.18 -0.68 6.76
CA ALA A 12 19.21 0.33 6.55
C ALA A 12 20.63 -0.24 6.56
N ASP A 13 20.87 -1.37 7.23
CA ASP A 13 22.19 -1.99 7.38
C ASP A 13 22.59 -2.81 6.14
N VAL A 14 21.60 -3.29 5.38
CA VAL A 14 21.82 -4.01 4.11
C VAL A 14 21.80 -3.09 2.90
N LEU A 15 21.29 -1.87 3.03
CA LEU A 15 21.36 -0.83 2.01
C LEU A 15 22.71 -0.09 2.04
N SER A 16 23.09 0.49 0.90
CA SER A 16 24.35 1.23 0.77
C SER A 16 24.14 2.63 0.17
N GLY A 17 25.10 3.51 0.43
CA GLY A 17 25.11 4.88 -0.12
C GLY A 17 23.81 5.63 0.12
N ARG A 18 23.31 6.29 -0.94
CA ARG A 18 22.11 7.13 -0.89
C ARG A 18 20.85 6.36 -0.53
N PHE A 19 20.72 5.08 -0.91
CA PHE A 19 19.53 4.28 -0.59
C PHE A 19 19.38 4.04 0.91
N ARG A 20 20.49 3.82 1.62
CA ARG A 20 20.50 3.76 3.09
C ARG A 20 20.08 5.10 3.71
N ASP A 21 20.58 6.20 3.17
CA ASP A 21 20.29 7.54 3.70
C ASP A 21 18.81 7.92 3.47
N VAL A 22 18.26 7.62 2.29
CA VAL A 22 16.83 7.75 1.97
C VAL A 22 15.99 6.90 2.92
N TYR A 23 16.35 5.63 3.10
CA TYR A 23 15.58 4.72 3.96
C TYR A 23 15.54 5.21 5.41
N LYS A 24 16.69 5.65 5.96
CA LYS A 24 16.75 6.23 7.30
C LYS A 24 15.93 7.52 7.42
N ALA A 25 16.03 8.42 6.43
CA ALA A 25 15.23 9.64 6.42
C ALA A 25 13.72 9.35 6.33
N CYS A 26 13.34 8.33 5.54
CA CYS A 26 11.95 7.86 5.48
C CYS A 26 11.49 7.30 6.82
N TRP A 27 12.29 6.45 7.45
CA TRP A 27 12.00 5.91 8.79
C TRP A 27 11.77 7.02 9.82
N ASP A 28 12.69 7.99 9.89
CA ASP A 28 12.60 9.14 10.79
C ASP A 28 11.34 9.97 10.49
N TYR A 29 11.02 10.16 9.20
CA TYR A 29 9.81 10.86 8.79
C TYR A 29 8.54 10.11 9.22
N MET A 30 8.45 8.81 8.96
CA MET A 30 7.29 8.00 9.32
C MET A 30 7.07 8.01 10.84
N HIS A 31 8.14 7.82 11.62
CA HIS A 31 8.08 7.92 13.08
C HIS A 31 7.66 9.33 13.52
N CYS A 32 8.27 10.37 12.96
CA CYS A 32 7.93 11.74 13.30
C CYS A 32 6.47 12.06 12.98
N ALA A 33 5.97 11.68 11.79
CA ALA A 33 4.66 12.06 11.30
C ALA A 33 3.54 11.34 12.07
N PHE A 34 3.76 10.07 12.40
CA PHE A 34 2.71 9.22 12.90
C PHE A 34 2.86 8.83 14.38
N GLY A 35 4.07 8.89 14.93
CA GLY A 35 4.37 8.44 16.30
C GLY A 35 4.26 6.91 16.44
N GLU A 36 4.09 6.44 17.68
CA GLU A 36 3.72 5.05 17.96
C GLU A 36 2.25 4.83 17.59
N ASN A 37 1.98 4.66 16.29
CA ASN A 37 0.68 4.32 15.76
C ASN A 37 0.79 3.24 14.67
N VAL A 38 -0.35 2.72 14.25
CA VAL A 38 -0.49 1.65 13.26
C VAL A 38 0.24 1.94 11.93
N GLU A 39 0.42 3.21 11.54
CA GLU A 39 1.11 3.56 10.30
C GLU A 39 2.63 3.34 10.43
N PHE A 40 3.25 3.79 11.52
CA PHE A 40 4.67 3.57 11.77
C PHE A 40 4.97 2.15 12.26
N GLU A 41 4.15 1.60 13.15
CA GLU A 41 4.34 0.26 13.72
C GLU A 41 4.29 -0.86 12.66
N ARG A 42 3.60 -0.64 11.53
CA ARG A 42 3.67 -1.54 10.38
C ARG A 42 4.97 -1.37 9.59
N VAL A 43 5.44 -0.13 9.39
CA VAL A 43 6.73 0.15 8.75
C VAL A 43 7.87 -0.51 9.54
N SER A 44 7.77 -0.57 10.88
CA SER A 44 8.78 -1.24 11.71
C SER A 44 8.87 -2.76 11.50
N ARG A 45 7.87 -3.36 10.84
CA ARG A 45 7.76 -4.79 10.54
C ARG A 45 7.89 -5.09 9.05
N GLN A 46 8.11 -4.08 8.21
CA GLN A 46 8.18 -4.27 6.77
C GLN A 46 9.42 -5.06 6.36
N ILE A 47 9.32 -5.81 5.28
CA ILE A 47 10.36 -6.68 4.74
C ILE A 47 10.83 -6.10 3.40
N LEU A 48 12.13 -5.87 3.24
CA LEU A 48 12.71 -5.43 1.98
C LEU A 48 12.50 -6.52 0.92
N LEU A 49 12.07 -6.16 -0.30
CA LEU A 49 12.16 -7.04 -1.46
C LEU A 49 13.57 -6.95 -2.07
N CYS A 50 14.29 -8.06 -1.96
CA CYS A 50 15.62 -8.25 -2.50
C CYS A 50 15.80 -9.72 -2.86
N ARG A 51 16.95 -10.09 -3.45
CA ARG A 51 17.24 -11.46 -3.87
C ARG A 51 17.03 -12.48 -2.75
N GLU A 52 17.38 -12.13 -1.52
CA GLU A 52 17.33 -13.03 -0.37
C GLU A 52 15.91 -13.21 0.18
N THR A 53 15.03 -12.23 0.01
CA THR A 53 13.66 -12.28 0.55
C THR A 53 12.60 -12.58 -0.49
N GLU A 54 12.92 -12.49 -1.79
CA GLU A 54 11.97 -12.62 -2.90
C GLU A 54 11.18 -13.93 -2.84
N ALA A 55 11.85 -15.07 -2.67
CA ALA A 55 11.19 -16.38 -2.63
C ALA A 55 10.23 -16.51 -1.44
N TYR A 56 10.59 -15.92 -0.29
CA TYR A 56 9.72 -15.88 0.88
C TYR A 56 8.51 -14.98 0.67
N LEU A 57 8.72 -13.80 0.09
CA LEU A 57 7.64 -12.85 -0.17
C LEU A 57 6.67 -13.41 -1.22
N TYR A 58 7.15 -14.05 -2.28
CA TYR A 58 6.28 -14.53 -3.35
C TYR A 58 5.82 -15.98 -3.19
N GLN A 59 5.97 -16.55 -1.99
CA GLN A 59 5.32 -17.79 -1.65
C GLN A 59 3.79 -17.61 -1.70
N GLU A 60 3.09 -18.60 -2.26
CA GLU A 60 1.64 -18.66 -2.21
C GLU A 60 1.19 -18.88 -0.75
N PRO A 61 0.15 -18.17 -0.28
CA PRO A 61 -0.43 -18.46 1.03
C PRO A 61 -0.91 -19.92 1.10
N ASP A 62 -0.43 -20.65 2.10
CA ASP A 62 -0.73 -22.08 2.32
C ASP A 62 -1.81 -22.31 3.38
N GLN A 63 -2.23 -21.25 4.06
CA GLN A 63 -3.31 -21.22 5.05
C GLN A 63 -4.37 -20.21 4.60
N PRO A 64 -5.64 -20.38 5.00
CA PRO A 64 -6.66 -19.37 4.77
C PRO A 64 -6.34 -18.06 5.50
N VAL A 65 -7.02 -16.98 5.12
CA VAL A 65 -6.96 -15.71 5.85
C VAL A 65 -7.31 -15.92 7.32
N ARG A 66 -6.70 -15.11 8.19
CA ARG A 66 -6.90 -15.22 9.65
C ARG A 66 -8.22 -14.62 10.12
N TYR A 67 -8.87 -13.82 9.29
CA TYR A 67 -10.06 -13.06 9.66
C TYR A 67 -11.16 -13.93 10.29
N VAL A 68 -11.67 -13.47 11.44
CA VAL A 68 -12.75 -14.14 12.16
C VAL A 68 -14.08 -13.44 11.85
N PHE A 69 -15.00 -14.18 11.25
CA PHE A 69 -16.36 -13.69 10.96
C PHE A 69 -17.07 -13.22 12.24
N ARG A 70 -17.82 -12.12 12.12
CA ARG A 70 -18.48 -11.31 13.15
C ARG A 70 -17.57 -10.49 14.06
N SER A 71 -16.26 -10.52 13.85
CA SER A 71 -15.32 -9.71 14.65
C SER A 71 -15.35 -8.22 14.28
N ARG A 72 -15.71 -7.87 13.03
CA ARG A 72 -15.80 -6.49 12.52
C ARG A 72 -17.08 -6.25 11.71
N PRO A 73 -18.26 -6.19 12.36
CA PRO A 73 -19.56 -6.14 11.67
C PRO A 73 -19.72 -4.99 10.67
N VAL A 74 -19.12 -3.83 10.95
CA VAL A 74 -19.16 -2.68 10.04
C VAL A 74 -18.41 -2.96 8.75
N LEU A 75 -17.21 -3.55 8.84
CA LEU A 75 -16.42 -3.92 7.66
C LEU A 75 -17.10 -5.03 6.87
N GLU A 76 -17.71 -6.00 7.54
CA GLU A 76 -18.49 -7.07 6.91
C GLU A 76 -19.68 -6.54 6.12
N GLN A 77 -20.43 -5.59 6.70
CA GLN A 77 -21.52 -4.93 6.02
C GLN A 77 -21.01 -4.22 4.75
N VAL A 78 -19.93 -3.43 4.88
CA VAL A 78 -19.32 -2.73 3.75
C VAL A 78 -18.91 -3.71 2.66
N VAL A 79 -18.19 -4.78 2.99
CA VAL A 79 -17.77 -5.80 2.02
C VAL A 79 -18.98 -6.46 1.35
N GLY A 80 -20.00 -6.84 2.13
CA GLY A 80 -21.22 -7.42 1.60
C GLY A 80 -21.94 -6.51 0.61
N GLU A 81 -22.05 -5.22 0.91
CA GLU A 81 -22.70 -4.23 0.05
C GLU A 81 -21.89 -3.95 -1.23
N VAL A 82 -20.58 -3.69 -1.11
CA VAL A 82 -19.76 -3.30 -2.27
C VAL A 82 -19.55 -4.47 -3.23
N THR A 83 -19.53 -5.71 -2.72
CA THR A 83 -19.33 -6.93 -3.52
C THR A 83 -20.63 -7.63 -3.92
N ALA A 84 -21.82 -7.11 -3.55
CA ALA A 84 -23.11 -7.77 -3.76
C ALA A 84 -23.39 -8.19 -5.22
N LYS A 85 -22.85 -7.45 -6.19
CA LYS A 85 -23.02 -7.71 -7.63
C LYS A 85 -21.85 -8.44 -8.29
N ALA A 86 -20.80 -8.77 -7.53
CA ALA A 86 -19.61 -9.40 -8.07
C ALA A 86 -19.78 -10.91 -8.17
N CYS A 87 -19.51 -11.45 -9.35
CA CYS A 87 -19.71 -12.86 -9.68
C CYS A 87 -18.44 -13.72 -9.49
N ASN A 88 -17.27 -13.10 -9.37
CA ASN A 88 -15.98 -13.76 -9.27
C ASN A 88 -14.99 -12.92 -8.41
N ASP A 89 -13.85 -13.51 -8.08
CA ASP A 89 -12.86 -12.91 -7.18
C ASP A 89 -12.30 -11.59 -7.72
N ARG A 90 -11.99 -11.55 -9.01
CA ARG A 90 -11.60 -10.32 -9.71
C ARG A 90 -12.61 -9.20 -9.51
N GLU A 91 -13.90 -9.46 -9.75
CA GLU A 91 -14.94 -8.45 -9.59
C GLU A 91 -15.10 -7.99 -8.13
N ARG A 92 -14.91 -8.90 -7.17
CA ARG A 92 -14.98 -8.58 -5.73
C ARG A 92 -13.83 -7.66 -5.33
N VAL A 93 -12.58 -8.00 -5.68
CA VAL A 93 -11.39 -7.18 -5.39
C VAL A 93 -11.49 -5.82 -6.08
N LEU A 94 -11.90 -5.79 -7.35
CA LEU A 94 -12.09 -4.54 -8.08
C LEU A 94 -13.24 -3.68 -7.54
N ALA A 95 -14.28 -4.28 -6.97
CA ALA A 95 -15.34 -3.53 -6.30
C ALA A 95 -14.86 -2.88 -5.00
N ILE A 96 -14.06 -3.60 -4.21
CA ILE A 96 -13.40 -3.06 -3.01
C ILE A 96 -12.44 -1.93 -3.40
N LEU A 97 -11.62 -2.12 -4.45
CA LEU A 97 -10.75 -1.08 -5.01
C LEU A 97 -11.52 0.21 -5.31
N ARG A 98 -12.62 0.13 -6.07
CA ARG A 98 -13.43 1.31 -6.39
C ARG A 98 -13.99 1.98 -5.15
N PHE A 99 -14.50 1.19 -4.20
CA PHE A 99 -15.03 1.73 -2.95
C PHE A 99 -13.97 2.53 -2.18
N VAL A 100 -12.78 1.96 -1.99
CA VAL A 100 -11.68 2.61 -1.25
C VAL A 100 -11.17 3.84 -1.99
N ARG A 101 -10.97 3.74 -3.32
CA ARG A 101 -10.55 4.85 -4.20
C ARG A 101 -11.47 6.06 -4.09
N ASP A 102 -12.78 5.83 -3.97
CA ASP A 102 -13.79 6.88 -4.02
C ASP A 102 -14.19 7.40 -2.62
N LEU A 103 -13.58 6.92 -1.54
CA LEU A 103 -13.92 7.37 -0.17
C LEU A 103 -13.81 8.88 0.00
N TYR A 104 -12.78 9.50 -0.58
CA TYR A 104 -12.55 10.94 -0.49
C TYR A 104 -13.66 11.79 -1.13
N LEU A 105 -14.47 11.22 -2.01
CA LEU A 105 -15.61 11.90 -2.63
C LEU A 105 -16.81 12.01 -1.67
N LYS A 106 -16.78 11.30 -0.53
CA LYS A 106 -17.89 11.26 0.43
C LYS A 106 -17.80 12.34 1.51
N VAL A 107 -16.67 13.05 1.60
CA VAL A 107 -16.41 14.09 2.59
C VAL A 107 -15.90 15.36 1.90
N ASP A 108 -15.81 16.45 2.65
CA ASP A 108 -15.38 17.77 2.17
C ASP A 108 -13.89 17.86 1.79
N GLY A 109 -13.14 16.75 1.90
CA GLY A 109 -11.73 16.64 1.55
C GLY A 109 -10.77 17.11 2.65
N GLU A 110 -11.28 17.55 3.80
CA GLU A 110 -10.46 17.98 4.93
C GLU A 110 -10.02 16.77 5.78
N ASP A 111 -8.71 16.52 5.81
CA ASP A 111 -8.12 15.51 6.69
C ASP A 111 -7.58 16.17 7.97
N TYR A 112 -8.37 16.07 9.03
CA TYR A 112 -8.04 16.66 10.33
C TYR A 112 -7.05 15.82 11.13
N PHE A 113 -7.06 14.48 10.96
CA PHE A 113 -6.32 13.56 11.82
C PHE A 113 -5.75 12.34 11.09
N TYR A 114 -4.47 12.06 11.34
CA TYR A 114 -3.83 10.79 11.05
C TYR A 114 -4.28 9.69 12.03
N GLY A 115 -4.13 8.44 11.61
CA GLY A 115 -4.50 7.25 12.39
C GLY A 115 -5.97 6.87 12.25
N GLY A 116 -6.46 6.11 13.24
CA GLY A 116 -7.81 5.56 13.28
C GLY A 116 -7.90 4.11 12.80
N THR A 117 -8.92 3.43 13.31
CA THR A 117 -9.34 2.09 12.89
C THR A 117 -9.84 2.11 11.44
N GLU A 118 -9.98 0.95 10.81
CA GLU A 118 -10.52 0.84 9.45
C GLU A 118 -11.92 1.46 9.32
N GLU A 119 -12.77 1.33 10.35
CA GLU A 119 -14.08 1.97 10.40
C GLU A 119 -13.97 3.50 10.45
N ASP A 120 -12.99 4.03 11.21
CA ASP A 120 -12.72 5.47 11.22
C ASP A 120 -12.28 5.97 9.85
N LEU A 121 -11.43 5.19 9.15
CA LEU A 121 -10.97 5.53 7.80
C LEU A 121 -12.15 5.62 6.82
N ILE A 122 -13.09 4.68 6.88
CA ILE A 122 -14.31 4.72 6.06
C ILE A 122 -15.16 5.94 6.43
N LYS A 123 -15.39 6.15 7.73
CA LYS A 123 -16.26 7.22 8.24
C LYS A 123 -15.78 8.62 7.83
N LYS A 124 -14.46 8.84 7.82
CA LYS A 124 -13.88 10.14 7.47
C LYS A 124 -13.57 10.31 5.99
N GLY A 125 -13.92 9.35 5.14
CA GLY A 125 -13.62 9.43 3.71
C GLY A 125 -12.12 9.48 3.41
N GLU A 126 -11.36 8.57 4.03
CA GLU A 126 -9.90 8.52 3.91
C GLU A 126 -9.41 8.49 2.46
N TRP A 127 -8.24 9.09 2.21
CA TRP A 127 -7.64 9.15 0.88
C TRP A 127 -6.11 8.98 0.84
N PHE A 128 -5.42 9.12 1.97
CA PHE A 128 -3.97 9.06 1.97
C PHE A 128 -3.47 7.62 1.82
N CYS A 129 -2.41 7.46 1.02
CA CYS A 129 -1.96 6.18 0.50
C CYS A 129 -1.67 5.14 1.59
N GLU A 130 -1.06 5.55 2.70
CA GLU A 130 -0.70 4.67 3.82
C GLU A 130 -1.94 4.06 4.48
N ARG A 131 -3.02 4.85 4.58
CA ARG A 131 -4.28 4.44 5.22
C ARG A 131 -5.20 3.71 4.24
N VAL A 132 -5.35 4.18 3.00
CA VAL A 132 -6.19 3.47 2.01
C VAL A 132 -5.58 2.14 1.58
N SER A 133 -4.26 1.99 1.60
CA SER A 133 -3.60 0.70 1.36
C SER A 133 -3.86 -0.29 2.49
N ARG A 134 -3.79 0.17 3.74
CA ARG A 134 -4.20 -0.64 4.90
C ARG A 134 -5.67 -1.05 4.80
N LEU A 135 -6.55 -0.11 4.47
CA LEU A 135 -7.98 -0.37 4.34
C LEU A 135 -8.29 -1.35 3.21
N MET A 136 -7.60 -1.24 2.06
CA MET A 136 -7.72 -2.20 0.96
C MET A 136 -7.39 -3.62 1.43
N VAL A 137 -6.26 -3.81 2.11
CA VAL A 137 -5.86 -5.11 2.65
C VAL A 137 -6.89 -5.63 3.66
N ALA A 138 -7.36 -4.78 4.58
CA ALA A 138 -8.37 -5.15 5.57
C ALA A 138 -9.69 -5.62 4.95
N LEU A 139 -10.24 -4.87 4.01
CA LEU A 139 -11.50 -5.22 3.36
C LEU A 139 -11.35 -6.48 2.49
N CYS A 140 -10.21 -6.66 1.84
CA CYS A 140 -9.90 -7.90 1.14
C CYS A 140 -9.77 -9.09 2.08
N GLU A 141 -9.19 -8.92 3.27
CA GLU A 141 -9.12 -9.98 4.28
C GLU A 141 -10.51 -10.42 4.74
N VAL A 142 -11.41 -9.46 5.00
CA VAL A 142 -12.83 -9.73 5.30
C VAL A 142 -13.52 -10.49 4.16
N ALA A 143 -13.15 -10.19 2.91
CA ALA A 143 -13.65 -10.85 1.72
C ALA A 143 -12.99 -12.21 1.42
N GLY A 144 -12.04 -12.67 2.25
CA GLY A 144 -11.39 -13.97 2.13
C GLY A 144 -10.05 -13.97 1.36
N TYR A 145 -9.48 -12.81 1.04
CA TYR A 145 -8.23 -12.70 0.27
C TYR A 145 -7.06 -12.28 1.14
N HIS A 146 -5.90 -12.91 0.92
CA HIS A 146 -4.67 -12.45 1.55
C HIS A 146 -4.25 -11.13 0.94
N GLY A 147 -3.80 -10.20 1.78
CA GLY A 147 -3.28 -8.93 1.34
C GLY A 147 -2.04 -8.53 2.11
N ARG A 148 -1.26 -7.65 1.51
CA ARG A 148 -0.08 -7.04 2.11
C ARG A 148 0.09 -5.62 1.59
N ILE A 149 0.73 -4.79 2.39
CA ILE A 149 0.98 -3.40 2.04
C ILE A 149 2.33 -3.34 1.34
N VAL A 150 2.41 -2.57 0.26
CA VAL A 150 3.64 -2.30 -0.47
C VAL A 150 4.03 -0.86 -0.19
N PHE A 151 5.28 -0.64 0.20
CA PHE A 151 5.86 0.69 0.35
C PHE A 151 6.97 0.89 -0.68
N HIS A 152 6.70 1.81 -1.61
CA HIS A 152 7.70 2.42 -2.48
C HIS A 152 8.42 3.51 -1.68
N VAL A 153 9.47 3.13 -0.95
CA VAL A 153 10.13 3.96 0.06
C VAL A 153 10.82 5.20 -0.53
N THR A 154 11.48 5.10 -1.67
CA THR A 154 12.16 6.24 -2.30
C THR A 154 11.15 7.17 -2.98
N ALA A 155 10.13 6.61 -3.62
CA ALA A 155 9.05 7.36 -4.27
C ALA A 155 8.06 8.02 -3.30
N GLY A 156 8.00 7.52 -2.05
CA GLY A 156 7.07 8.00 -1.02
C GLY A 156 5.63 7.69 -1.34
N HIS A 157 5.32 6.42 -1.61
CA HIS A 157 3.97 5.98 -1.95
C HIS A 157 3.68 4.58 -1.42
N LEU A 158 2.49 4.40 -0.84
CA LEU A 158 2.05 3.09 -0.34
C LEU A 158 0.89 2.57 -1.18
N THR A 159 0.93 1.28 -1.47
CA THR A 159 -0.05 0.52 -2.25
C THR A 159 -0.27 -0.84 -1.59
N SER A 160 -0.88 -1.79 -2.30
CA SER A 160 -1.17 -3.12 -1.78
C SER A 160 -0.88 -4.19 -2.82
N GLU A 161 -0.62 -5.40 -2.35
CA GLU A 161 -0.77 -6.61 -3.15
C GLU A 161 -1.82 -7.52 -2.53
N ILE A 162 -2.72 -8.03 -3.37
CA ILE A 162 -3.79 -8.94 -2.97
C ILE A 162 -3.61 -10.28 -3.70
N PHE A 163 -3.77 -11.39 -3.00
CA PHE A 163 -3.68 -12.73 -3.58
C PHE A 163 -5.08 -13.24 -3.95
N PHE A 164 -5.32 -13.40 -5.26
CA PHE A 164 -6.55 -13.98 -5.83
C PHE A 164 -6.24 -14.58 -7.21
N ASP A 165 -7.10 -15.46 -7.72
CA ASP A 165 -6.85 -16.19 -8.98
C ASP A 165 -5.45 -16.87 -9.03
N GLY A 166 -5.00 -17.37 -7.88
CA GLY A 166 -3.72 -18.07 -7.71
C GLY A 166 -2.47 -17.20 -7.89
N ARG A 167 -2.57 -15.86 -7.71
CA ARG A 167 -1.43 -14.97 -7.89
C ARG A 167 -1.52 -13.71 -7.03
N TRP A 168 -0.36 -13.11 -6.76
CA TRP A 168 -0.27 -11.76 -6.21
C TRP A 168 -0.56 -10.72 -7.29
N ALA A 169 -1.37 -9.72 -6.94
CA ALA A 169 -1.77 -8.64 -7.83
C ALA A 169 -1.49 -7.29 -7.17
N TYR A 170 -0.73 -6.42 -7.85
CA TYR A 170 -0.51 -5.04 -7.45
C TYR A 170 -1.80 -4.22 -7.60
N ILE A 171 -2.19 -3.55 -6.51
CA ILE A 171 -3.34 -2.67 -6.45
C ILE A 171 -2.94 -1.37 -5.76
N ASP A 172 -3.11 -0.24 -6.44
CA ASP A 172 -3.02 1.11 -5.87
C ASP A 172 -4.44 1.62 -5.57
N PRO A 173 -4.93 1.50 -4.32
CA PRO A 173 -6.29 1.91 -3.99
C PRO A 173 -6.49 3.42 -4.01
N ARG A 174 -5.42 4.21 -3.85
CA ARG A 174 -5.53 5.67 -3.89
C ARG A 174 -5.75 6.17 -5.31
N CYS A 175 -5.07 5.57 -6.27
CA CYS A 175 -5.11 6.01 -7.67
C CYS A 175 -6.00 5.16 -8.56
N GLY A 176 -6.53 4.04 -8.05
CA GLY A 176 -7.35 3.13 -8.84
C GLY A 176 -6.56 2.41 -9.92
N LEU A 177 -5.31 2.03 -9.62
CA LEU A 177 -4.41 1.42 -10.61
C LEU A 177 -4.12 -0.03 -10.27
N PHE A 178 -4.01 -0.83 -11.31
CA PHE A 178 -3.53 -2.20 -11.29
C PHE A 178 -3.04 -2.53 -12.69
N TYR A 179 -2.36 -3.66 -12.84
CA TYR A 179 -1.79 -4.05 -14.13
C TYR A 179 -2.18 -5.48 -14.48
N VAL A 180 -2.48 -5.69 -15.75
CA VAL A 180 -2.69 -7.02 -16.33
C VAL A 180 -1.74 -7.27 -17.48
N ASN A 181 -1.43 -8.54 -17.74
CA ASN A 181 -0.77 -8.98 -18.97
C ASN A 181 -1.76 -9.18 -20.13
N ASP A 182 -1.26 -9.59 -21.29
CA ASP A 182 -2.05 -9.87 -22.49
C ASP A 182 -3.12 -10.96 -22.29
N ALA A 183 -2.90 -11.87 -21.34
CA ALA A 183 -3.87 -12.89 -20.94
C ALA A 183 -4.93 -12.38 -19.93
N ASN A 184 -5.00 -11.05 -19.69
CA ASN A 184 -5.83 -10.40 -18.68
C ASN A 184 -5.62 -10.96 -17.27
N GLN A 185 -4.40 -11.40 -16.97
CA GLN A 185 -4.04 -11.84 -15.63
C GLN A 185 -3.37 -10.70 -14.88
N PHE A 186 -3.75 -10.51 -13.62
CA PHE A 186 -3.19 -9.48 -12.76
C PHE A 186 -1.72 -9.73 -12.48
N LEU A 187 -0.96 -8.65 -12.38
CA LEU A 187 0.48 -8.67 -12.18
C LEU A 187 0.84 -8.15 -10.80
N SER A 188 1.78 -8.83 -10.14
CA SER A 188 2.42 -8.36 -8.91
C SER A 188 3.41 -7.22 -9.20
N VAL A 189 3.91 -6.55 -8.16
CA VAL A 189 5.00 -5.58 -8.25
C VAL A 189 6.21 -6.19 -8.95
N ARG A 190 6.61 -7.41 -8.57
CA ARG A 190 7.73 -8.13 -9.20
C ARG A 190 7.48 -8.33 -10.68
N ASP A 191 6.29 -8.80 -11.07
CA ASP A 191 6.00 -9.07 -12.48
C ASP A 191 6.02 -7.77 -13.30
N VAL A 192 5.50 -6.66 -12.76
CA VAL A 192 5.56 -5.34 -13.42
C VAL A 192 7.00 -4.81 -13.48
N MET A 193 7.80 -4.98 -12.43
CA MET A 193 9.20 -4.55 -12.43
C MET A 193 10.05 -5.33 -13.43
N GLN A 194 9.72 -6.61 -13.69
CA GLN A 194 10.37 -7.44 -14.70
C GLN A 194 9.95 -7.09 -16.14
N ASN A 195 8.75 -6.53 -16.33
CA ASN A 195 8.25 -6.07 -17.62
C ASN A 195 7.51 -4.73 -17.50
N ARG A 196 8.28 -3.64 -17.35
CA ARG A 196 7.72 -2.31 -17.02
C ARG A 196 6.91 -1.66 -18.13
N GLU A 197 7.11 -2.06 -19.37
CA GLU A 197 6.36 -1.54 -20.51
C GLU A 197 4.86 -1.83 -20.39
N VAL A 198 4.48 -2.85 -19.62
CA VAL A 198 3.08 -3.17 -19.31
C VAL A 198 2.33 -1.98 -18.69
N ILE A 199 3.04 -1.07 -18.00
CA ILE A 199 2.45 0.14 -17.41
C ILE A 199 1.77 1.02 -18.48
N TYR A 200 2.34 1.07 -19.68
CA TYR A 200 1.83 1.85 -20.81
C TYR A 200 0.89 1.06 -21.73
N GLN A 201 0.84 -0.26 -21.59
CA GLN A 201 0.13 -1.18 -22.49
C GLN A 201 -1.17 -1.73 -21.88
N GLN A 202 -1.77 -1.00 -20.93
CA GLN A 202 -2.99 -1.44 -20.28
C GLN A 202 -4.22 -1.29 -21.18
N PRO A 203 -5.14 -2.27 -21.19
CA PRO A 203 -6.38 -2.16 -21.94
C PRO A 203 -7.31 -1.09 -21.33
N LYS A 204 -8.19 -0.53 -22.16
CA LYS A 204 -9.10 0.58 -21.76
C LYS A 204 -9.97 0.29 -20.54
N TRP A 205 -10.32 -0.98 -20.31
CA TRP A 205 -11.11 -1.36 -19.14
C TRP A 205 -10.34 -1.20 -17.82
N VAL A 206 -9.01 -1.30 -17.84
CA VAL A 206 -8.15 -1.02 -16.68
C VAL A 206 -8.07 0.49 -16.43
N GLU A 207 -7.85 1.26 -17.50
CA GLU A 207 -7.82 2.73 -17.43
C GLU A 207 -9.11 3.31 -16.83
N ALA A 208 -10.26 2.67 -17.05
CA ALA A 208 -11.55 3.12 -16.49
C ALA A 208 -11.61 3.07 -14.94
N TYR A 209 -10.69 2.37 -14.26
CA TYR A 209 -10.61 2.34 -12.80
C TYR A 209 -9.76 3.46 -12.21
N HIS A 210 -9.06 4.24 -13.02
CA HIS A 210 -8.19 5.28 -12.50
C HIS A 210 -9.01 6.40 -11.81
N SER A 211 -8.45 6.94 -10.74
CA SER A 211 -9.05 8.05 -9.98
C SER A 211 -8.93 9.35 -10.78
N PRO A 212 -10.03 10.10 -10.99
CA PRO A 212 -10.01 11.34 -11.79
C PRO A 212 -9.21 12.48 -11.14
N TYR A 213 -8.73 12.32 -9.90
CA TYR A 213 -7.94 13.34 -9.20
C TYR A 213 -6.62 13.69 -9.93
N TRP A 214 -6.02 12.73 -10.63
CA TRP A 214 -4.85 12.97 -11.50
C TRP A 214 -5.14 12.54 -12.92
N SER A 215 -4.29 12.89 -13.89
CA SER A 215 -4.37 12.27 -15.22
C SER A 215 -3.78 10.85 -15.18
N TYR A 216 -4.33 9.95 -16.01
CA TYR A 216 -3.82 8.58 -16.13
C TYR A 216 -2.35 8.58 -16.57
N ALA A 217 -2.00 9.40 -17.57
CA ALA A 217 -0.64 9.55 -18.06
C ALA A 217 0.35 10.00 -16.97
N PHE A 218 -0.05 10.94 -16.10
CA PHE A 218 0.77 11.35 -14.96
C PHE A 218 1.04 10.19 -14.01
N ARG A 219 0.03 9.35 -13.74
CA ARG A 219 0.18 8.18 -12.88
C ARG A 219 1.01 7.07 -13.51
N GLN A 220 0.87 6.83 -14.81
CA GLN A 220 1.74 5.93 -15.55
C GLN A 220 3.20 6.39 -15.48
N HIS A 221 3.46 7.68 -15.71
CA HIS A 221 4.80 8.27 -15.56
C HIS A 221 5.34 8.11 -14.13
N ARG A 222 4.53 8.41 -13.11
CA ARG A 222 4.93 8.22 -11.70
C ARG A 222 5.26 6.77 -11.36
N ASN A 223 4.46 5.81 -11.82
CA ASN A 223 4.72 4.40 -11.56
C ASN A 223 5.91 3.89 -12.35
N TYR A 224 6.03 4.25 -13.64
CA TYR A 224 7.17 3.85 -14.44
C TYR A 224 8.46 4.42 -13.84
N HIS A 225 8.62 5.74 -13.74
CA HIS A 225 9.92 6.33 -13.38
C HIS A 225 10.26 6.25 -11.89
N PHE A 226 9.27 6.10 -11.00
CA PHE A 226 9.50 6.15 -9.55
C PHE A 226 9.00 4.86 -8.86
N CYS A 227 7.69 4.66 -8.71
CA CYS A 227 7.17 3.63 -7.79
C CYS A 227 7.49 2.19 -8.19
N LEU A 228 7.55 1.89 -9.49
CA LEU A 228 7.86 0.56 -10.04
C LEU A 228 9.17 0.61 -10.85
N ASN A 229 10.08 1.51 -10.44
CA ASN A 229 11.45 1.55 -10.93
C ASN A 229 12.26 0.39 -10.29
N PRO A 230 13.15 -0.30 -11.03
CA PRO A 230 14.04 -1.32 -10.46
C PRO A 230 14.96 -0.82 -9.35
N SER A 231 15.28 0.47 -9.34
CA SER A 231 16.06 1.12 -8.28
C SER A 231 15.21 1.56 -7.07
N GLU A 232 13.89 1.36 -7.12
CA GLU A 232 13.01 1.67 -6.00
C GLU A 232 13.26 0.71 -4.82
N ILE A 233 13.29 1.24 -3.60
CA ILE A 233 13.33 0.41 -2.40
C ILE A 233 11.90 -0.08 -2.14
N GLN A 234 11.63 -1.32 -2.51
CA GLN A 234 10.33 -1.96 -2.31
C GLN A 234 10.28 -2.67 -0.96
N CYS A 235 9.33 -2.31 -0.11
CA CYS A 235 9.11 -2.98 1.18
C CYS A 235 7.69 -3.55 1.28
N TYR A 236 7.55 -4.68 1.95
CA TYR A 236 6.29 -5.38 2.15
C TYR A 236 5.93 -5.45 3.63
N GLY A 237 4.81 -4.84 4.00
CA GLY A 237 4.27 -4.90 5.36
C GLY A 237 3.15 -5.94 5.45
N PRO A 238 3.29 -7.00 6.26
CA PRO A 238 2.15 -7.84 6.59
C PRO A 238 1.11 -7.02 7.35
N TYR A 239 -0.17 -7.28 7.09
CA TYR A 239 -1.26 -6.69 7.84
C TYR A 239 -2.43 -7.66 7.94
N SER A 240 -3.01 -7.75 9.14
CA SER A 240 -4.24 -8.50 9.39
C SER A 240 -5.05 -7.75 10.44
N LEU A 241 -6.36 -7.76 10.27
CA LEU A 241 -7.32 -7.30 11.28
C LEU A 241 -7.19 -8.09 12.59
N MET A 242 -6.64 -9.30 12.54
CA MET A 242 -6.42 -10.15 13.72
C MET A 242 -5.16 -9.79 14.50
N ASP A 243 -4.36 -8.85 14.00
CA ASP A 243 -3.20 -8.29 14.72
C ASP A 243 -3.56 -6.95 15.40
N TYR A 244 -4.85 -6.67 15.59
CA TYR A 244 -5.36 -5.42 16.17
C TYR A 244 -4.64 -5.02 17.46
N ASP A 245 -4.48 -5.95 18.40
CA ASP A 245 -3.84 -5.69 19.71
C ASP A 245 -2.34 -5.38 19.62
N GLN A 246 -1.73 -5.53 18.44
CA GLN A 246 -0.32 -5.23 18.21
C GLN A 246 -0.09 -3.78 17.74
N TYR A 247 -1.17 -3.02 17.51
CA TYR A 247 -1.11 -1.68 16.94
C TYR A 247 -1.88 -0.64 17.77
N HIS A 248 -1.39 0.59 17.76
CA HIS A 248 -2.08 1.73 18.31
C HIS A 248 -2.83 2.51 17.22
N PHE A 249 -4.14 2.71 17.40
CA PHE A 249 -4.99 3.42 16.44
C PHE A 249 -5.26 4.88 16.83
N ASN A 250 -4.44 5.44 17.72
CA ASN A 250 -4.55 6.81 18.22
C ASN A 250 -4.56 7.83 17.08
N TRP A 251 -5.34 8.89 17.28
CA TRP A 251 -5.41 10.00 16.33
C TRP A 251 -4.32 11.03 16.62
N ARG A 252 -3.75 11.58 15.55
CA ARG A 252 -2.83 12.72 15.64
C ARG A 252 -3.27 13.81 14.68
N SER A 253 -3.30 15.05 15.15
CA SER A 253 -3.61 16.19 14.28
C SER A 253 -2.62 16.25 13.11
N ARG A 254 -3.16 16.25 11.88
CA ARG A 254 -2.35 16.37 10.66
C ARG A 254 -1.55 17.67 10.65
N ARG A 255 -2.19 18.79 11.00
CA ARG A 255 -1.52 20.10 11.08
C ARG A 255 -0.31 20.05 12.01
N LYS A 256 -0.47 19.46 13.19
CA LYS A 256 0.63 19.33 14.16
C LYS A 256 1.75 18.46 13.60
N ALA A 257 1.42 17.30 13.02
CA ALA A 257 2.42 16.42 12.41
C ALA A 257 3.20 17.10 11.27
N LEU A 258 2.55 17.89 10.42
CA LEU A 258 3.22 18.63 9.36
C LEU A 258 4.23 19.64 9.91
N ILE A 259 3.85 20.39 10.94
CA ILE A 259 4.73 21.37 11.60
C ILE A 259 5.90 20.66 12.29
N ASP A 260 5.61 19.61 13.06
CA ASP A 260 6.63 18.89 13.83
C ASP A 260 7.69 18.22 12.92
N CYS A 261 7.32 17.87 11.68
CA CYS A 261 8.14 17.02 10.80
C CYS A 261 8.62 17.69 9.51
N GLU A 262 8.37 18.99 9.31
CA GLU A 262 8.68 19.69 8.06
C GLU A 262 10.14 19.49 7.62
N THR A 263 11.10 19.71 8.51
CA THR A 263 12.53 19.57 8.20
C THR A 263 12.89 18.12 7.83
N ILE A 264 12.33 17.14 8.54
CA ILE A 264 12.61 15.71 8.30
C ILE A 264 11.97 15.28 6.97
N HIS A 265 10.75 15.72 6.70
CA HIS A 265 10.05 15.47 5.45
C HIS A 265 10.82 16.03 4.25
N ASN A 266 11.26 17.29 4.32
CA ASN A 266 12.00 17.93 3.23
C ASN A 266 13.31 17.20 2.93
N LYS A 267 14.06 16.81 3.98
CA LYS A 267 15.27 16.00 3.83
C LYS A 267 14.98 14.66 3.14
N TYR A 268 13.93 13.95 3.56
CA TYR A 268 13.53 12.70 2.94
C TYR A 268 13.16 12.87 1.45
N VAL A 269 12.36 13.89 1.11
CA VAL A 269 11.97 14.17 -0.28
C VAL A 269 13.16 14.54 -1.16
N GLU A 270 14.10 15.33 -0.66
CA GLU A 270 15.33 15.69 -1.39
C GLU A 270 16.18 14.46 -1.68
N LEU A 271 16.44 13.64 -0.66
CA LEU A 271 17.19 12.38 -0.82
C LEU A 271 16.49 11.43 -1.79
N GLY A 272 15.16 11.30 -1.72
CA GLY A 272 14.38 10.44 -2.61
C GLY A 272 14.50 10.84 -4.08
N LYS A 273 14.42 12.15 -4.38
CA LYS A 273 14.66 12.67 -5.73
C LYS A 273 16.07 12.35 -6.23
N MET A 274 17.08 12.52 -5.38
CA MET A 274 18.48 12.25 -5.74
C MET A 274 18.79 10.76 -5.96
N ALA A 275 17.98 9.85 -5.44
CA ALA A 275 18.17 8.40 -5.56
C ALA A 275 17.54 7.80 -6.82
N LEU A 276 16.57 8.48 -7.47
CA LEU A 276 15.85 7.98 -8.65
C LEU A 276 16.24 8.68 -9.97
N ILE A 277 17.27 9.54 -9.97
CA ILE A 277 17.71 10.35 -11.12
C ILE A 277 18.93 9.76 -11.87
N GLU A 278 19.34 8.52 -11.57
CA GLU A 278 20.36 7.78 -12.36
C GLU A 278 19.73 6.58 -13.10
#